data_AF-A0A1H3S3F1-F1
#
_entry.id   AF-A0A1H3S3F1-F1
#
_cell.length_a   1.000
_cell.length_b   1.000
_cell.length_c   1.000
_cell.angle_alpha   90.00
_cell.angle_beta   90.00
_cell.angle_gamma   90.00
#
_symmetry.space_group_name_H-M   'P 1'
#
loop_
_entity.id
_entity.type
_entity.pdbx_description
1 polymer ?
#
loop_
_entity_poly.entity_id
_entity_poly.type
_entity_poly.pdbx_seq_one_letter_code
_entity_poly.pdbx_strand_id
1 'polypeptide(L)'
;MDAGDFPLGRPGTLDASKGKTVLRRNALWAVRLEWPAGDHEFGCPRSDEAAALRELDRVRSYWARGPMRPRLSLVRISHHDFELHAKARRGCKAPDCP
;
A
#
# COMPACT_ATOMS: atom_id res chain seq x y z
N MET A 1 6.12 -63.87 -16.95
CA MET A 1 6.12 -63.07 -18.19
C MET A 1 4.69 -62.55 -18.33
N ASP A 2 4.31 -61.65 -17.43
CA ASP A 2 4.33 -60.18 -17.53
C ASP A 2 3.02 -59.68 -18.17
N ALA A 3 2.08 -59.31 -17.29
CA ALA A 3 0.88 -58.57 -17.64
C ALA A 3 1.21 -57.09 -17.45
N GLY A 4 1.33 -56.37 -18.58
CA GLY A 4 1.66 -54.95 -18.61
C GLY A 4 0.61 -54.12 -17.88
N ASP A 5 1.07 -53.50 -16.80
CA ASP A 5 0.41 -52.44 -16.04
C ASP A 5 0.43 -51.13 -16.86
N PHE A 6 -0.75 -50.66 -17.28
CA PHE A 6 -0.93 -49.33 -17.88
C PHE A 6 -1.93 -48.55 -17.04
N PRO A 7 -1.50 -47.62 -16.17
CA PRO A 7 -2.44 -46.70 -15.53
C PRO A 7 -2.75 -45.53 -16.47
N LEU A 8 -3.94 -45.59 -17.09
CA LEU A 8 -4.63 -44.40 -17.62
C LEU A 8 -5.20 -43.58 -16.45
N GLY A 9 -4.37 -42.73 -15.86
CA GLY A 9 -4.77 -41.69 -14.90
C GLY A 9 -4.81 -40.32 -15.58
N ARG A 10 -6.01 -39.74 -15.72
CA ARG A 10 -6.28 -38.46 -16.41
C ARG A 10 -5.61 -37.26 -15.72
N PRO A 11 -5.33 -36.18 -16.48
CA PRO A 11 -4.78 -34.94 -15.94
C PRO A 11 -5.90 -34.08 -15.33
N GLY A 12 -5.61 -33.42 -14.22
CA GLY A 12 -6.37 -32.25 -13.79
C GLY A 12 -6.84 -32.28 -12.35
N THR A 13 -6.04 -31.72 -11.46
CA THR A 13 -6.57 -30.70 -10.56
C THR A 13 -5.49 -29.63 -10.42
N LEU A 14 -5.86 -28.42 -10.85
CA LEU A 14 -5.11 -27.20 -10.61
C LEU A 14 -5.01 -27.01 -9.10
N ASP A 15 -3.91 -27.45 -8.50
CA ASP A 15 -3.54 -26.90 -7.20
C ASP A 15 -2.88 -25.54 -7.46
N ALA A 16 -3.75 -24.54 -7.67
CA ALA A 16 -3.41 -23.17 -7.39
C ALA A 16 -3.19 -23.08 -5.88
N SER A 17 -2.04 -23.59 -5.44
CA SER A 17 -1.46 -23.38 -4.12
C SER A 17 -1.30 -21.88 -3.98
N LYS A 18 -2.38 -21.31 -3.46
CA LYS A 18 -2.59 -19.94 -3.06
C LYS A 18 -1.41 -19.59 -2.18
N GLY A 19 -0.39 -19.00 -2.81
CA GLY A 19 0.65 -18.26 -2.12
C GLY A 19 -0.07 -17.13 -1.42
N LYS A 20 -0.60 -17.43 -0.23
CA LYS A 20 -1.12 -16.44 0.71
C LYS A 20 0.06 -15.52 0.92
N THR A 21 0.00 -14.38 0.24
CA THR A 21 0.96 -13.30 0.30
C THR A 21 1.31 -13.16 1.77
N VAL A 22 2.54 -13.52 2.13
CA VAL A 22 3.06 -13.29 3.48
C VAL A 22 2.81 -11.82 3.71
N LEU A 23 1.79 -11.51 4.51
CA LEU A 23 1.30 -10.17 4.73
C LEU A 23 2.52 -9.40 5.20
N ARG A 24 3.10 -8.58 4.33
CA ARG A 24 4.28 -7.78 4.64
C ARG A 24 3.78 -6.76 5.66
N ARG A 25 3.76 -7.16 6.94
CA ARG A 25 3.49 -6.34 8.13
C ARG A 25 4.65 -5.36 8.38
N ASN A 26 5.32 -4.93 7.32
CA ASN A 26 6.32 -3.91 7.39
C ASN A 26 5.55 -2.59 7.33
N ALA A 27 5.28 -2.04 8.51
CA ALA A 27 4.75 -0.70 8.62
C ALA A 27 5.80 0.29 8.11
N LEU A 28 5.34 1.23 7.29
CA LEU A 28 6.12 2.30 6.69
C LEU A 28 5.66 3.64 7.26
N TRP A 29 6.51 4.63 7.10
CA TRP A 29 6.18 6.04 7.30
C TRP A 29 5.74 6.64 5.97
N ALA A 30 4.63 7.35 5.97
CA ALA A 30 4.11 8.05 4.80
C ALA A 30 3.66 9.45 5.17
N VAL A 31 3.74 10.35 4.19
CA VAL A 31 3.14 11.69 4.31
C VAL A 31 1.66 11.56 3.98
N ARG A 32 0.79 11.88 4.94
CA ARG A 32 -0.64 12.03 4.75
C ARG A 32 -0.91 13.46 4.30
N LEU A 33 -1.52 13.60 3.13
CA LEU A 33 -2.02 14.87 2.60
C LEU A 33 -3.52 14.87 2.78
N GLU A 34 -4.04 15.72 3.64
CA GLU A 34 -5.46 15.92 3.83
C GLU A 34 -5.89 17.19 3.08
N TRP A 35 -6.71 17.02 2.06
CA TRP A 35 -7.17 18.09 1.20
C TRP A 35 -8.35 18.85 1.82
N PRO A 36 -8.54 20.14 1.47
CA PRO A 36 -9.68 20.92 1.97
C PRO A 36 -11.06 20.33 1.64
N ALA A 37 -11.16 19.49 0.60
CA ALA A 37 -12.40 18.79 0.23
C ALA A 37 -12.69 17.55 1.10
N GLY A 38 -11.81 17.27 2.07
CA GLY A 38 -11.93 16.21 3.08
C GLY A 38 -11.41 14.84 2.63
N ASP A 39 -10.90 14.72 1.42
CA ASP A 39 -10.18 13.53 0.99
C ASP A 39 -8.71 13.56 1.41
N HIS A 40 -8.12 12.38 1.54
CA HIS A 40 -6.70 12.25 1.84
C HIS A 40 -5.96 11.32 0.89
N GLU A 41 -4.68 11.59 0.76
CA GLU A 41 -3.73 10.81 -0.02
C GLU A 41 -2.47 10.49 0.78
N PHE A 42 -1.83 9.38 0.45
CA PHE A 42 -0.56 8.98 1.06
C PHE A 42 0.56 9.05 0.03
N GLY A 43 1.60 9.80 0.36
CA GLY A 43 2.77 10.00 -0.49
C GLY A 43 4.06 9.57 0.19
N CYS A 44 5.09 9.40 -0.63
CA CYS A 44 6.49 9.26 -0.24
C CYS A 44 6.75 8.22 0.87
N PRO A 45 6.47 6.92 0.63
CA PRO A 45 6.70 5.89 1.63
C PRO A 45 8.19 5.75 1.95
N ARG A 46 8.51 5.63 3.24
CA ARG A 46 9.86 5.42 3.77
C ARG A 46 9.82 4.37 4.87
N SER A 47 10.89 3.57 4.99
CA SER A 47 11.05 2.61 6.09
C SER A 47 11.57 3.26 7.37
N ASP A 48 12.17 4.45 7.27
CA ASP A 48 12.81 5.21 8.36
C ASP A 48 12.05 6.51 8.65
N GLU A 49 11.86 6.83 9.93
CA GLU A 49 11.10 8.00 10.38
C GLU A 49 11.83 9.31 10.05
N ALA A 50 13.14 9.38 10.30
CA ALA A 50 13.92 10.58 10.05
C ALA A 50 13.97 10.93 8.55
N ALA A 51 14.06 9.91 7.69
CA ALA A 51 13.91 10.07 6.25
C ALA A 51 12.52 10.58 5.85
N ALA A 52 11.47 10.12 6.52
CA ALA A 52 10.10 10.55 6.26
C ALA A 52 9.83 11.98 6.73
N LEU A 53 10.41 12.40 7.86
CA LEU A 53 10.34 13.79 8.33
C LEU A 53 11.02 14.76 7.36
N ARG A 54 12.21 14.42 6.85
CA ARG A 54 12.87 15.23 5.81
C ARG A 54 12.00 15.36 4.55
N GLU A 55 11.28 14.31 4.21
CA GLU A 55 10.37 14.31 3.07
C GLU A 55 9.12 15.13 3.34
N LEU A 56 8.55 15.06 4.55
CA LEU A 56 7.45 15.91 5.00
C LEU A 56 7.81 17.39 4.85
N ASP A 57 9.01 17.81 5.26
CA ASP A 57 9.47 19.19 5.13
C ASP A 57 9.58 19.64 3.66
N ARG A 58 10.00 18.74 2.76
CA ARG A 58 10.04 19.00 1.31
C ARG A 58 8.64 19.17 0.75
N VAL A 59 7.72 18.26 1.08
CA VAL A 59 6.32 18.32 0.65
C VAL A 59 5.65 19.59 1.19
N ARG A 60 5.91 19.93 2.45
CA ARG A 60 5.45 21.18 3.07
C ARG A 60 5.96 22.40 2.33
N SER A 61 7.26 22.43 2.00
CA SER A 61 7.87 23.54 1.26
C SER A 61 7.33 23.66 -0.16
N TYR A 62 7.06 22.54 -0.82
CA TYR A 62 6.45 22.50 -2.15
C TYR A 62 5.04 23.11 -2.13
N TRP A 63 4.17 22.65 -1.22
CA TRP A 63 2.80 23.13 -1.12
C TRP A 63 2.67 24.52 -0.51
N ALA A 64 3.63 24.96 0.32
CA ALA A 64 3.64 26.32 0.86
C ALA A 64 3.68 27.40 -0.25
N ARG A 65 4.23 27.06 -1.42
CA ARG A 65 4.32 27.96 -2.58
C ARG A 65 3.10 27.88 -3.51
N GLY A 66 2.19 26.93 -3.28
CA GLY A 66 1.02 26.69 -4.11
C GLY A 66 -0.26 27.39 -3.61
N PRO A 67 -1.28 27.55 -4.49
CA PRO A 67 -2.59 28.07 -4.09
C PRO A 67 -3.40 27.05 -3.27
N MET A 68 -3.10 25.76 -3.40
CA MET A 68 -3.69 24.69 -2.61
C MET A 68 -2.81 24.34 -1.42
N ARG A 69 -3.42 24.22 -0.23
CA ARG A 69 -2.72 23.94 1.03
C ARG A 69 -3.34 22.73 1.74
N PRO A 70 -2.90 21.50 1.41
CA PRO A 70 -3.28 20.34 2.19
C PRO A 70 -2.72 20.44 3.62
N ARG A 71 -3.44 19.87 4.58
CA ARG A 71 -2.90 19.61 5.91
C ARG A 71 -1.99 18.39 5.80
N LEU A 72 -0.74 18.56 6.19
CA LEU A 72 0.28 17.52 6.08
C LEU A 72 0.55 16.92 7.45
N SER A 73 0.58 15.60 7.54
CA SER A 73 1.02 14.88 8.74
C SER A 73 1.85 13.66 8.35
N LEU A 74 2.69 13.21 9.28
CA LEU A 74 3.40 11.94 9.13
C LEU A 74 2.62 10.83 9.82
N VAL A 75 2.42 9.71 9.13
CA VAL A 75 1.63 8.58 9.65
C VAL A 75 2.36 7.26 9.48
N ARG A 76 2.04 6.31 10.36
CA ARG A 76 2.44 4.91 10.24
C ARG A 76 1.34 4.15 9.51
N ILE A 77 1.67 3.62 8.34
CA ILE A 77 0.73 2.90 7.50
C ILE A 77 1.31 1.53 7.12
N SER A 78 0.45 0.52 7.03
CA SER A 78 0.89 -0.78 6.51
C SER A 78 1.21 -0.66 5.01
N HIS A 79 2.18 -1.43 4.51
CA HIS A 79 2.45 -1.44 3.08
C HIS A 79 1.21 -1.82 2.26
N HIS A 80 0.38 -2.73 2.78
CA HIS A 80 -0.87 -3.12 2.16
C HIS A 80 -1.87 -1.96 2.05
N ASP A 81 -2.10 -1.22 3.14
CA ASP A 81 -3.02 -0.09 3.15
C ASP A 81 -2.52 1.04 2.25
N PHE A 82 -1.21 1.28 2.21
CA PHE A 82 -0.61 2.24 1.29
C PHE A 82 -0.88 1.86 -0.17
N GLU A 83 -0.66 0.60 -0.55
CA GLU A 83 -0.97 0.12 -1.90
C GLU A 83 -2.45 0.21 -2.24
N LEU A 84 -3.35 -0.09 -1.29
CA LEU A 84 -4.79 0.05 -1.47
C LEU A 84 -5.19 1.49 -1.77
N HIS A 85 -4.58 2.48 -1.09
CA HIS A 85 -4.83 3.89 -1.37
C HIS A 85 -4.28 4.33 -2.73
N ALA A 86 -3.10 3.82 -3.12
CA ALA A 86 -2.53 4.14 -4.44
C ALA A 86 -3.35 3.57 -5.61
N LYS A 87 -3.92 2.37 -5.44
CA LYS A 87 -4.58 1.62 -6.53
C LYS A 87 -6.10 1.78 -6.56
N ALA A 88 -6.75 1.74 -5.40
CA ALA A 88 -8.20 1.49 -5.30
C ALA A 88 -8.97 2.53 -4.47
N ARG A 89 -8.31 3.31 -3.61
CA ARG A 89 -8.98 4.30 -2.74
C ARG A 89 -8.54 5.74 -3.01
N ARG A 90 -8.59 6.16 -4.28
CA ARG A 90 -8.46 7.57 -4.63
C ARG A 90 -9.70 8.33 -4.12
N GLY A 91 -9.50 9.42 -3.41
CA GLY A 91 -10.60 10.21 -2.82
C GLY A 91 -11.19 9.62 -1.53
N CYS A 92 -10.43 8.81 -0.79
CA CYS A 92 -10.84 8.31 0.52
C CYS A 92 -11.05 9.48 1.50
N LYS A 93 -12.19 9.50 2.21
CA LYS A 93 -12.55 10.55 3.19
C LYS A 93 -12.75 10.02 4.61
N ALA A 94 -12.38 8.76 4.86
CA ALA A 94 -12.59 8.14 6.15
C ALA A 94 -11.67 8.79 7.22
N PRO A 95 -12.22 9.31 8.33
CA PRO A 95 -11.45 10.04 9.33
C PRO A 95 -10.49 9.15 10.13
N ASP A 96 -10.86 7.89 10.35
CA ASP A 96 -10.03 6.89 11.04
C ASP A 96 -9.10 6.12 10.10
N CYS A 97 -8.94 6.62 8.88
CA CYS A 97 -7.93 6.08 7.97
C CYS A 97 -6.54 6.48 8.48
N PRO A 98 -5.54 5.56 8.44
CA PRO A 98 -4.21 5.76 9.00
C PRO A 98 -3.57 7.12 8.72
#